data_AF-A0A8X6XST8-F1
#
_entry.id   AF-A0A8X6XST8-F1
#
_cell.length_a   1.000
_cell.length_b   1.000
_cell.length_c   1.000
_cell.angle_alpha   90.00
_cell.angle_beta   90.00
_cell.angle_gamma   90.00
#
_symmetry.space_group_name_H-M   'P 1'
#
loop_
_entity.id
_entity.type
_entity.pdbx_description
1 polymer ?
#
loop_
_entity_poly.entity_id
_entity_poly.type
_entity_poly.pdbx_seq_one_letter_code
_entity_poly.pdbx_strand_id
1 'polypeptide(L)'
;MLAEDFNVNLSTVIHRHKKIGKVWKIAGWVTHKISGNISAENARIFTEILQRNEQIPFLKNLVTGNESWLLFKNVKRKVCVSPGVSPKGIPKQVLSKKALWYVWWD
;
A
#
# COMPACT_ATOMS: atom_id res chain seq x y z
N MET A 1 -16.84 -9.26 19.68
CA MET A 1 -17.60 -9.35 18.41
C MET A 1 -17.80 -10.81 18.01
N LEU A 2 -17.12 -11.46 17.06
CA LEU A 2 -17.53 -12.84 16.64
C LEU A 2 -17.63 -13.91 17.76
N ALA A 3 -16.67 -13.98 18.68
CA ALA A 3 -16.70 -14.96 19.77
C ALA A 3 -17.86 -14.71 20.75
N GLU A 4 -18.20 -13.44 20.98
CA GLU A 4 -19.32 -13.01 21.82
C GLU A 4 -20.65 -13.25 21.11
N ASP A 5 -20.73 -12.93 19.80
CA ASP A 5 -21.93 -13.13 18.98
C ASP A 5 -22.35 -14.60 18.92
N PHE A 6 -21.39 -15.52 18.96
CA PHE A 6 -21.62 -16.97 18.99
C PHE A 6 -21.58 -17.57 20.40
N ASN A 7 -21.35 -16.77 21.45
CA ASN A 7 -21.18 -17.23 22.84
C ASN A 7 -20.16 -18.38 22.99
N VAL A 8 -19.01 -18.27 22.31
CA VAL A 8 -17.92 -19.27 22.31
C VAL A 8 -16.59 -18.64 22.73
N ASN A 9 -15.63 -19.48 23.12
CA ASN A 9 -14.28 -19.02 23.40
C ASN A 9 -13.56 -18.55 22.12
N LEU A 10 -12.74 -17.49 22.23
CA LEU A 10 -11.94 -16.94 21.14
C LEU A 10 -11.04 -17.99 20.47
N SER A 11 -10.48 -18.92 21.24
CA SER A 11 -9.65 -20.01 20.72
C SER A 11 -10.40 -20.90 19.72
N THR A 12 -11.68 -21.18 19.98
CA THR A 12 -12.57 -21.94 19.09
C THR A 12 -12.77 -21.22 17.75
N VAL A 13 -12.95 -19.88 17.78
CA VAL A 13 -13.09 -19.06 16.57
C VAL A 13 -11.79 -19.06 15.75
N ILE A 14 -10.64 -18.88 16.41
CA ILE A 14 -9.32 -18.91 15.76
C ILE A 14 -9.06 -20.27 15.12
N HIS A 15 -9.35 -21.36 15.84
CA HIS A 15 -9.18 -22.71 15.31
C HIS A 15 -10.06 -22.94 14.08
N ARG A 16 -11.34 -22.55 14.15
CA ARG A 16 -12.27 -22.67 13.02
C ARG A 16 -11.80 -21.88 11.82
N HIS A 17 -11.37 -20.61 12.00
CA HIS A 17 -10.80 -19.78 10.92
C HIS A 17 -9.62 -20.46 10.23
N LYS A 18 -8.69 -21.05 10.99
CA LYS A 18 -7.58 -21.82 10.42
C LYS A 18 -8.08 -23.04 9.65
N LYS A 19 -9.04 -23.80 10.18
CA LYS A 19 -9.62 -24.98 9.54
C LYS A 19 -10.27 -24.68 8.19
N ILE A 20 -10.92 -23.52 8.07
CA ILE A 20 -11.54 -23.06 6.80
C ILE A 20 -10.58 -22.26 5.89
N GLY A 21 -9.28 -22.21 6.23
CA GLY A 21 -8.26 -21.54 5.42
C GLY A 21 -8.32 -20.00 5.45
N LYS A 22 -9.01 -19.40 6.42
CA LYS A 22 -9.02 -17.94 6.59
C LYS A 22 -7.74 -17.48 7.28
N VAL A 23 -7.15 -16.43 6.72
CA VAL A 23 -5.95 -15.78 7.24
C VAL A 23 -6.24 -14.32 7.52
N TRP A 24 -5.64 -13.78 8.57
CA TRP A 24 -5.70 -12.35 8.84
C TRP A 24 -4.71 -11.62 7.95
N LYS A 25 -5.20 -10.60 7.23
CA LYS A 25 -4.39 -9.72 6.39
C LYS A 25 -4.67 -8.28 6.79
N ILE A 26 -3.61 -7.48 6.83
CA ILE A 26 -3.73 -6.04 6.97
C ILE A 26 -4.23 -5.50 5.64
N ALA A 27 -5.24 -4.62 5.68
CA ALA A 27 -5.74 -3.96 4.48
C ALA A 27 -4.64 -3.12 3.81
N GLY A 28 -4.68 -3.02 2.49
CA GLY A 28 -3.78 -2.14 1.74
C GLY A 28 -4.04 -0.68 2.05
N TRP A 29 -2.98 0.15 2.01
CA TRP A 29 -3.12 1.59 2.10
C TRP A 29 -3.63 2.16 0.77
N VAL A 30 -4.72 2.91 0.81
CA VAL A 30 -5.23 3.69 -0.32
C VAL A 30 -5.06 5.16 0.02
N THR A 31 -4.43 5.93 -0.87
CA THR A 31 -3.99 7.31 -0.59
C THR A 31 -5.13 8.31 -0.46
N HIS A 32 -6.24 8.09 -1.16
CA HIS A 32 -7.39 8.98 -1.16
C HIS A 32 -8.70 8.22 -1.34
N LYS A 33 -9.77 8.74 -0.74
CA LYS A 33 -11.12 8.25 -0.99
C LYS A 33 -11.54 8.73 -2.39
N ILE A 34 -11.63 7.80 -3.34
CA ILE A 34 -12.09 8.09 -4.69
C ILE A 34 -13.62 8.23 -4.67
N SER A 35 -14.14 9.31 -5.26
CA SER A 35 -15.59 9.47 -5.47
C SER A 35 -16.03 8.70 -6.71
N GLY A 36 -17.32 8.33 -6.78
CA GLY A 36 -17.86 7.59 -7.93
C GLY A 36 -17.62 8.31 -9.25
N ASN A 37 -17.78 9.63 -9.27
CA ASN A 37 -17.57 10.46 -10.47
C ASN A 37 -16.10 10.44 -10.94
N ILE A 38 -15.14 10.58 -10.01
CA ILE A 38 -13.70 10.51 -10.34
C ILE A 38 -13.35 9.12 -10.87
N SER A 39 -13.93 8.07 -10.28
CA SER A 39 -13.69 6.70 -10.74
C SER A 39 -14.21 6.46 -12.15
N ALA A 40 -15.42 6.95 -12.46
CA ALA A 40 -16.01 6.81 -13.79
C ALA A 40 -15.21 7.58 -14.84
N GLU A 41 -14.78 8.80 -14.51
CA GLU A 41 -13.97 9.62 -15.40
C GLU A 41 -12.58 9.00 -15.64
N ASN A 42 -11.92 8.51 -14.59
CA ASN A 42 -10.67 7.77 -14.73
C ASN A 42 -10.84 6.55 -15.64
N ALA A 43 -11.92 5.77 -15.47
CA ALA A 43 -12.19 4.62 -16.32
C ALA A 43 -12.36 5.02 -17.79
N ARG A 44 -13.08 6.13 -18.07
CA ARG A 44 -13.25 6.68 -19.43
C ARG A 44 -11.90 7.05 -20.04
N ILE A 45 -11.10 7.84 -19.33
CA ILE A 45 -9.76 8.29 -19.78
C ILE A 45 -8.85 7.09 -20.06
N PHE A 46 -8.78 6.12 -19.15
CA PHE A 46 -7.93 4.94 -19.34
C PHE A 46 -8.38 4.09 -20.54
N THR A 47 -9.68 3.98 -20.78
CA THR A 47 -10.22 3.25 -21.94
C THR A 47 -9.82 3.92 -23.25
N GLU A 48 -9.93 5.25 -23.33
CA GLU A 48 -9.53 6.04 -24.51
C GLU A 48 -8.02 5.92 -24.78
N ILE A 49 -7.20 6.04 -23.73
CA ILE A 49 -5.74 5.88 -23.81
C ILE A 49 -5.38 4.48 -24.32
N LEU A 50 -6.05 3.44 -23.82
CA LEU A 50 -5.82 2.06 -24.23
C LEU A 50 -6.17 1.85 -25.71
N GLN A 51 -7.37 2.27 -26.12
CA GLN A 51 -7.82 2.17 -27.51
C GLN A 51 -6.87 2.90 -28.47
N ARG A 52 -6.42 4.10 -28.09
CA ARG A 52 -5.43 4.84 -28.86
C ARG A 52 -4.13 4.07 -29.00
N ASN A 53 -3.63 3.46 -27.93
CA ASN A 53 -2.39 2.70 -27.96
C ASN A 53 -2.50 1.41 -28.80
N GLU A 54 -3.68 0.78 -28.83
CA GLU A 54 -3.95 -0.38 -29.69
C GLU A 54 -3.96 0.01 -31.18
N GLN A 55 -4.54 1.17 -31.51
CA GLN A 55 -4.58 1.66 -32.89
C GLN A 55 -3.24 2.22 -33.36
N ILE A 56 -2.59 3.03 -32.53
CA ILE A 56 -1.34 3.72 -32.82
C ILE A 56 -0.44 3.62 -31.58
N PRO A 57 0.43 2.59 -31.52
CA PRO A 57 1.32 2.39 -30.38
C PRO A 57 2.23 3.60 -30.15
N PHE A 58 2.05 4.27 -29.01
CA PHE A 58 2.75 5.53 -28.70
C PHE A 58 3.61 5.46 -27.44
N LEU A 59 3.51 4.37 -26.66
CA LEU A 59 4.25 4.22 -25.40
C LEU A 59 5.76 4.35 -25.56
N LYS A 60 6.34 3.88 -26.67
CA LYS A 60 7.78 3.99 -26.96
C LYS A 60 8.28 5.43 -27.16
N ASN A 61 7.37 6.40 -27.31
CA ASN A 61 7.67 7.82 -27.47
C ASN A 61 7.28 8.62 -26.21
N LEU A 62 6.82 7.95 -25.14
CA LEU A 62 6.32 8.60 -23.96
C LEU A 62 7.45 8.89 -22.99
N VAL A 63 7.86 10.15 -22.91
CA VAL A 63 8.70 10.63 -21.80
C VAL A 63 7.79 10.92 -20.60
N THR A 64 8.07 10.33 -19.46
CA THR A 64 7.38 10.60 -18.20
C THR A 64 8.34 11.20 -17.17
N GLY A 65 7.79 11.92 -16.20
CA GLY A 65 8.57 12.50 -15.12
C GLY A 65 7.79 12.53 -13.83
N ASN A 66 8.52 12.49 -12.72
CA ASN A 66 7.92 12.56 -11.39
C ASN A 66 8.85 13.26 -10.40
N GLU A 67 8.24 13.75 -9.32
CA GLU A 67 8.92 14.37 -8.21
C GLU A 67 8.77 13.50 -6.97
N SER A 68 9.87 13.27 -6.25
CA SER A 68 9.84 12.48 -5.01
C SER A 68 10.71 13.11 -3.93
N TRP A 69 10.21 13.07 -2.69
CA TRP A 69 11.00 13.50 -1.53
C TRP A 69 11.98 12.40 -1.12
N LEU A 70 13.27 12.66 -1.26
CA LEU A 70 14.33 11.81 -0.74
C LEU A 70 14.66 12.20 0.70
N LEU A 71 14.48 11.26 1.64
CA LEU A 71 14.89 11.45 3.03
C LEU A 71 16.34 11.00 3.20
N PHE A 72 17.20 11.86 3.75
CA PHE A 72 18.60 11.51 4.03
C PHE A 72 18.73 10.36 5.04
N LYS A 73 17.77 10.26 5.96
CA LYS A 73 17.70 9.19 6.95
C LYS A 73 16.29 8.60 6.95
N ASN A 74 16.12 7.51 6.20
CA ASN A 74 14.88 6.74 6.10
C ASN A 74 14.96 5.48 6.98
N VAL A 75 14.69 5.63 8.28
CA VAL A 75 14.84 4.53 9.25
C VAL A 75 13.67 3.56 9.17
N LYS A 76 13.93 2.32 8.75
CA LYS A 76 12.94 1.23 8.80
C LYS A 76 12.83 0.69 10.23
N ARG A 77 11.59 0.57 10.75
CA ARG A 77 11.31 0.14 12.13
C ARG A 77 11.04 -1.37 12.30
N LYS A 78 11.17 -2.16 11.24
CA LYS A 78 10.99 -3.62 11.35
C LYS A 78 12.28 -4.23 11.89
N VAL A 79 12.26 -4.66 13.14
CA VAL A 79 13.36 -5.41 13.79
C VAL A 79 12.86 -6.83 14.04
N CYS A 80 13.55 -7.81 13.46
CA CYS A 80 13.31 -9.22 13.78
C CYS A 80 14.11 -9.57 15.04
N VAL A 81 13.41 -10.01 16.09
CA VAL A 81 14.00 -10.47 17.35
C VAL A 81 13.48 -11.85 17.70
N SER A 82 14.27 -12.62 18.43
CA SER A 82 13.86 -13.92 18.94
C SER A 82 12.62 -13.82 19.85
N PRO A 83 11.78 -14.86 19.92
CA PRO A 83 10.64 -14.89 20.83
C PRO A 83 11.06 -14.60 22.27
N GLY A 84 10.32 -13.73 22.96
CA GLY A 84 10.61 -13.34 24.36
C GLY A 84 11.63 -12.21 24.50
N VAL A 85 12.27 -11.75 23.42
CA VAL A 85 13.18 -10.60 23.45
C VAL A 85 12.42 -9.34 23.01
N SER A 86 12.47 -8.29 23.83
CA SER A 86 11.91 -7.00 23.44
C SER A 86 12.80 -6.32 22.39
N PRO A 87 12.25 -5.87 21.25
CA PRO A 87 13.01 -5.14 20.26
C PRO A 87 13.48 -3.79 20.83
N LYS A 88 14.72 -3.40 20.51
CA LYS A 88 15.25 -2.09 20.92
C LYS A 88 14.42 -0.97 20.28
N GLY A 89 13.99 -0.01 21.10
CA GLY A 89 13.25 1.16 20.63
C GLY A 89 14.13 2.01 19.72
N ILE A 90 13.64 2.28 18.50
CA ILE A 90 14.28 3.22 17.59
C ILE A 90 13.56 4.56 17.73
N PRO A 91 14.23 5.64 18.16
CA PRO A 91 13.59 6.93 18.37
C PRO A 91 12.97 7.44 17.07
N LYS A 92 11.77 8.02 17.17
CA LYS A 92 11.11 8.67 16.03
C LYS A 92 11.90 9.92 15.67
N GLN A 93 12.45 9.95 14.46
CA GLN A 93 13.05 11.18 13.94
C GLN A 93 11.91 12.13 13.53
N VAL A 94 11.78 13.24 14.26
CA VAL A 94 10.69 14.21 14.07
C VAL A 94 10.98 15.14 12.89
N LEU A 95 12.26 15.46 12.65
CA LEU A 95 12.73 16.29 11.55
C LEU A 95 13.90 15.57 10.87
N SER A 96 13.68 15.11 9.64
CA SER A 96 14.72 14.58 8.78
C SER A 96 15.02 15.60 7.68
N LYS A 97 16.30 15.84 7.41
CA LYS A 97 16.70 16.54 6.19
C LYS A 97 16.10 15.78 5.00
N LYS A 98 15.59 16.51 4.03
CA LYS A 98 15.02 15.97 2.80
C LYS A 98 15.51 16.78 1.60
N ALA A 99 15.68 16.10 0.47
CA ALA A 99 15.91 16.70 -0.82
C ALA A 99 14.70 16.38 -1.72
N LEU A 100 14.39 17.28 -2.64
CA LEU A 100 13.40 17.01 -3.69
C LEU A 100 14.15 16.47 -4.90
N TRP A 101 13.74 15.31 -5.37
CA TRP A 101 14.30 14.66 -6.55
C TRP A 101 13.31 14.76 -7.69
N TYR A 102 13.78 15.27 -8.83
CA TYR A 102 13.06 15.33 -10.09
C TYR A 102 13.74 14.37 -11.06
N VAL A 103 12.96 13.52 -11.73
CA VAL A 103 13.48 12.58 -12.72
C VAL A 103 12.55 12.53 -13.91
N TRP A 104 13.14 12.47 -15.10
CA TRP A 104 12.45 12.26 -16.37
C TRP A 104 13.09 11.04 -17.04
N TRP A 105 12.27 10.19 -17.66
CA TRP A 105 12.72 8.99 -18.36
C TRP A 105 11.78 8.65 -19.52
N ASP A 106 12.32 7.97 -20.52
CA ASP A 106 11.65 7.44 -21.72
C ASP A 106 11.46 5.91 -21.69
#